data_AF-A0A174DUN6-F1
#
_entry.id   AF-A0A174DUN6-F1
#
_cell.length_a   1.000
_cell.length_b   1.000
_cell.length_c   1.000
_cell.angle_alpha   90.00
_cell.angle_beta   90.00
_cell.angle_gamma   90.00
#
_symmetry.space_group_name_H-M   'P 1'
#
loop_
_entity.id
_entity.type
_entity.pdbx_description
1 polymer ?
#
loop_
_entity_poly.entity_id
_entity_poly.type
_entity_poly.pdbx_seq_one_letter_code
_entity_poly.pdbx_strand_id
1 'polypeptide(L)'
;MRLWEIIIVSVGLALDAFTVAVCRGSTQGNLKKSTALLVGIIFGAIQTIMLAAGMIIALYPMLNINNEKIISINQWFSAIILFYLGIKFFRNAFKVNKYNERREEFFGYKGSVGLALATSIDAFILGIGFGLLRTEIISNILILFIVTSILVTIGLWVGYCMGNKYKKQIDICGGIILLAIGIKIICNYFNII
;
A
#
# COMPACT_ATOMS: atom_id res chain seq x y z
N MET A 1 2.24 18.06 -0.74
CA MET A 1 3.31 17.03 -0.66
C MET A 1 4.22 17.17 -1.86
N ARG A 2 5.53 16.93 -1.71
CA ARG A 2 6.47 16.90 -2.85
C ARG A 2 6.43 15.53 -3.54
N LEU A 3 6.87 15.46 -4.80
CA LEU A 3 6.87 14.23 -5.59
C LEU A 3 7.62 13.07 -4.92
N TRP A 4 8.76 13.35 -4.27
CA TRP A 4 9.52 12.36 -3.51
C TRP A 4 8.74 11.75 -2.34
N GLU A 5 7.87 12.51 -1.68
CA GLU A 5 7.05 11.99 -0.58
C GLU A 5 6.01 11.01 -1.09
N ILE A 6 5.40 11.32 -2.23
CA ILE A 6 4.42 10.44 -2.88
C ILE A 6 5.09 9.11 -3.21
N ILE A 7 6.28 9.14 -3.80
CA ILE A 7 7.07 7.93 -4.09
C ILE A 7 7.32 7.13 -2.81
N ILE A 8 7.78 7.78 -1.75
CA ILE A 8 8.09 7.11 -0.47
C ILE A 8 6.82 6.48 0.13
N VAL A 9 5.69 7.19 0.17
CA VAL A 9 4.41 6.64 0.66
C VAL A 9 3.95 5.48 -0.23
N SER A 10 4.02 5.62 -1.55
CA SER A 10 3.63 4.57 -2.51
C SER A 10 4.45 3.31 -2.30
N VAL A 11 5.76 3.44 -2.07
CA VAL A 11 6.63 2.31 -1.69
C VAL A 11 6.18 1.72 -0.37
N GLY A 12 5.96 2.55 0.65
CA GLY A 12 5.47 2.11 1.97
C GLY A 12 4.20 1.27 1.87
N LEU A 13 3.19 1.75 1.12
CA LEU A 13 1.92 1.04 0.90
C LEU A 13 2.10 -0.23 0.05
N ALA A 14 2.94 -0.17 -0.98
CA ALA A 14 3.23 -1.31 -1.85
C ALA A 14 3.93 -2.45 -1.11
N LEU A 15 4.60 -2.18 0.02
CA LEU A 15 5.25 -3.20 0.83
C LEU A 15 4.25 -4.21 1.44
N ASP A 16 3.00 -3.85 1.72
CA ASP A 16 2.00 -4.83 2.18
C ASP A 16 1.62 -5.82 1.07
N ALA A 17 1.38 -5.32 -0.14
CA ALA A 17 1.19 -6.17 -1.32
C ALA A 17 2.44 -7.02 -1.61
N PHE A 18 3.63 -6.45 -1.43
CA PHE A 18 4.90 -7.17 -1.55
C PHE A 18 5.00 -8.31 -0.52
N THR A 19 4.66 -8.07 0.75
CA THR A 19 4.63 -9.09 1.79
C THR A 19 3.72 -10.25 1.40
N VAL A 20 2.51 -9.95 0.91
CA VAL A 20 1.57 -10.98 0.45
C VAL A 20 2.11 -11.73 -0.77
N ALA A 21 2.75 -11.02 -1.71
CA ALA A 21 3.41 -11.59 -2.87
C ALA A 21 4.56 -12.55 -2.49
N VAL A 22 5.39 -12.18 -1.52
CA VAL A 22 6.47 -13.02 -0.97
C VAL A 22 5.91 -14.27 -0.32
N CYS A 23 4.88 -14.13 0.53
CA CYS A 23 4.22 -15.29 1.14
C CYS A 23 3.72 -16.25 0.07
N ARG A 24 3.07 -15.73 -0.99
CA ARG A 24 2.54 -16.55 -2.08
C ARG A 24 3.60 -17.15 -2.98
N GLY A 25 4.68 -16.42 -3.24
CA GLY A 25 5.84 -16.92 -3.96
C GLY A 25 6.44 -18.15 -3.29
N SER A 26 6.54 -18.12 -1.95
CA SER A 26 7.13 -19.22 -1.16
C SER A 26 6.36 -20.54 -1.21
N THR A 27 5.06 -20.50 -1.54
CA THR A 27 4.22 -21.70 -1.63
C THR A 27 4.12 -22.29 -3.04
N GLN A 28 4.66 -21.60 -4.06
CA GLN A 28 4.55 -22.01 -5.46
C GLN A 28 5.60 -23.05 -5.85
N GLY A 29 5.17 -24.15 -6.47
CA GLY A 29 6.07 -25.19 -6.99
C GLY A 29 6.80 -24.81 -8.28
N ASN A 30 6.25 -23.92 -9.11
CA ASN A 30 6.87 -23.44 -10.34
C ASN A 30 6.34 -22.05 -10.71
N LEU A 31 7.22 -21.04 -10.75
CA LEU A 31 6.86 -19.65 -11.02
C LEU A 31 7.28 -19.24 -12.44
N LYS A 32 6.30 -19.03 -13.33
CA LYS A 32 6.55 -18.44 -14.66
C LYS A 32 6.67 -16.92 -14.55
N LYS A 33 7.67 -16.34 -15.22
CA LYS A 33 7.89 -14.87 -15.27
C LYS A 33 6.66 -14.11 -15.76
N SER A 34 5.96 -14.63 -16.77
CA SER A 34 4.73 -14.02 -17.30
C SER A 34 3.60 -13.99 -16.26
N THR A 35 3.46 -15.04 -15.45
CA THR A 35 2.47 -15.08 -14.37
C THR A 35 2.82 -14.08 -13.27
N ALA A 36 4.10 -13.96 -12.89
CA ALA A 36 4.53 -12.98 -11.91
C ALA A 36 4.31 -11.52 -12.37
N LEU A 37 4.54 -11.25 -13.65
CA LEU A 37 4.25 -9.95 -14.26
C LEU A 37 2.73 -9.68 -14.26
N LEU A 38 1.93 -10.66 -14.67
CA LEU A 38 0.47 -10.53 -14.73
C LEU A 38 -0.15 -10.30 -13.34
N VAL A 39 0.34 -11.00 -12.31
CA VAL A 39 -0.10 -10.77 -10.92
C VAL A 39 0.30 -9.36 -10.44
N GLY A 40 1.52 -8.90 -10.79
CA GLY A 40 1.95 -7.54 -10.50
C GLY A 40 1.02 -6.49 -11.10
N ILE A 41 0.71 -6.62 -12.40
CA ILE A 41 -0.22 -5.70 -13.10
C ILE A 41 -1.62 -5.73 -12.46
N ILE A 42 -2.13 -6.92 -12.11
CA ILE A 42 -3.45 -7.04 -11.45
C ILE A 42 -3.44 -6.34 -10.09
N PHE A 43 -2.43 -6.59 -9.25
CA PHE A 43 -2.31 -5.92 -7.95
C PHE A 43 -2.22 -4.41 -8.11
N GLY A 44 -1.35 -3.94 -9.01
CA GLY A 44 -1.18 -2.52 -9.26
C GLY A 44 -2.47 -1.87 -9.76
N ALA A 45 -3.19 -2.51 -10.68
CA ALA A 45 -4.46 -2.00 -11.19
C ALA A 45 -5.51 -1.89 -10.08
N ILE A 46 -5.72 -2.95 -9.29
CA ILE A 46 -6.74 -2.98 -8.23
C ILE A 46 -6.39 -1.96 -7.13
N GLN A 47 -5.14 -1.90 -6.67
CA GLN A 47 -4.73 -0.93 -5.65
C GLN A 47 -4.86 0.51 -6.13
N THR A 48 -4.55 0.76 -7.40
CA THR A 48 -4.64 2.09 -7.99
C THR A 48 -6.09 2.54 -8.17
N ILE A 49 -6.97 1.65 -8.64
CA ILE A 49 -8.42 1.92 -8.71
C ILE A 49 -8.95 2.26 -7.32
N MET A 50 -8.52 1.50 -6.31
CA MET A 50 -8.98 1.69 -4.94
C MET A 50 -8.46 3.00 -4.32
N LEU A 51 -7.19 3.35 -4.57
CA LEU A 51 -6.62 4.64 -4.19
C LEU A 51 -7.42 5.80 -4.81
N ALA A 52 -7.68 5.71 -6.12
CA ALA A 52 -8.46 6.70 -6.86
C ALA A 52 -9.86 6.88 -6.27
N ALA A 53 -10.54 5.76 -5.98
CA ALA A 53 -11.86 5.78 -5.35
C ALA A 53 -11.82 6.48 -3.98
N GLY A 54 -10.83 6.18 -3.14
CA GLY A 54 -10.64 6.83 -1.85
C GLY A 54 -10.41 8.35 -1.99
N MET A 55 -9.57 8.76 -2.94
CA MET A 55 -9.30 10.18 -3.21
C MET A 55 -10.57 10.92 -3.66
N ILE A 56 -11.31 10.34 -4.62
CA ILE A 56 -12.52 10.94 -5.17
C ILE A 56 -13.58 11.11 -4.07
N ILE A 57 -13.78 10.10 -3.23
CA ILE A 57 -14.74 10.15 -2.11
C ILE A 57 -14.37 11.26 -1.12
N ALA A 58 -13.09 11.46 -0.83
CA ALA A 58 -12.63 12.55 0.03
C ALA A 58 -12.80 13.94 -0.61
N LEU A 59 -12.72 14.04 -1.94
CA LEU A 59 -12.90 15.30 -2.67
C LEU A 59 -14.37 15.73 -2.79
N TYR A 60 -15.33 14.81 -2.87
CA TYR A 60 -16.75 15.11 -3.06
C TYR A 60 -17.34 16.08 -2.01
N PRO A 61 -17.14 15.87 -0.69
CA PRO A 61 -17.63 16.80 0.34
C PRO A 61 -16.90 18.15 0.33
N MET A 62 -15.69 18.18 -0.22
CA MET A 62 -14.78 19.32 -0.14
C MET A 62 -14.95 20.33 -1.29
N LEU A 63 -15.66 19.94 -2.36
CA LEU A 63 -15.93 20.82 -3.50
C LEU A 63 -16.89 21.98 -3.16
N ASN A 64 -17.73 21.82 -2.13
CA ASN A 64 -18.77 22.77 -1.75
C ASN A 64 -18.38 23.73 -0.61
N ILE A 65 -17.24 23.54 0.05
CA ILE A 65 -16.91 24.25 1.30
C ILE A 65 -15.46 24.76 1.26
N ASN A 66 -15.27 26.00 0.79
CA ASN A 66 -13.98 26.70 0.75
C ASN A 66 -13.70 27.49 2.05
N ASN A 67 -13.78 26.84 3.22
CA ASN A 67 -13.41 27.48 4.48
C ASN A 67 -11.99 27.05 4.89
N GLU A 68 -11.11 28.03 5.12
CA GLU A 68 -9.69 27.80 5.49
C GLU A 68 -9.53 26.92 6.75
N LYS A 69 -10.47 26.99 7.70
CA LYS A 69 -10.49 26.13 8.90
C LYS A 69 -10.61 24.62 8.59
N ILE A 70 -11.16 24.24 7.45
CA ILE A 70 -11.34 22.83 7.05
C ILE A 70 -10.01 22.25 6.53
N ILE A 71 -9.16 23.07 5.93
CA ILE A 71 -7.88 22.63 5.38
C ILE A 71 -6.97 22.09 6.49
N SER A 72 -6.93 22.76 7.64
CA SER A 72 -6.15 22.32 8.79
C SER A 72 -6.70 21.00 9.36
N ILE A 73 -8.02 20.88 9.51
CA ILE A 73 -8.67 19.65 10.01
C ILE A 73 -8.37 18.45 9.10
N ASN A 74 -8.34 18.64 7.79
CA ASN A 74 -8.06 17.58 6.83
C ASN A 74 -6.65 16.99 6.98
N GLN A 75 -5.65 17.82 7.26
CA GLN A 75 -4.28 17.35 7.49
C GLN A 75 -4.19 16.44 8.72
N TRP A 76 -4.91 16.77 9.78
CA TRP A 76 -4.96 15.95 10.99
C TRP A 76 -5.60 14.59 10.73
N PHE A 77 -6.71 14.54 9.98
CA PHE A 77 -7.34 13.28 9.58
C PHE A 77 -6.42 12.41 8.69
N SER A 78 -5.73 13.01 7.72
CA SER A 78 -4.76 12.28 6.88
C SER A 78 -3.60 11.70 7.69
N ALA A 79 -3.12 12.44 8.70
CA ALA A 79 -2.09 11.92 9.60
C ALA A 79 -2.60 10.73 10.41
N ILE A 80 -3.80 10.81 10.99
CA ILE A 80 -4.40 9.71 11.75
C ILE A 80 -4.52 8.45 10.88
N ILE A 81 -4.93 8.61 9.61
CA ILE A 81 -5.00 7.52 8.63
C ILE A 81 -3.62 6.85 8.43
N LEU A 82 -2.57 7.63 8.22
CA LEU A 82 -1.21 7.12 8.05
C LEU A 82 -0.68 6.43 9.30
N PHE A 83 -0.97 6.97 10.48
CA PHE A 83 -0.65 6.35 11.76
C PHE A 83 -1.35 5.01 11.93
N TYR A 84 -2.65 4.95 11.64
CA TYR A 84 -3.44 3.73 11.70
C TYR A 84 -2.85 2.64 10.80
N LEU A 85 -2.55 2.97 9.55
CA LEU A 85 -1.94 2.02 8.61
C LEU A 85 -0.53 1.59 9.05
N GLY A 86 0.29 2.52 9.52
CA GLY A 86 1.62 2.21 10.04
C GLY A 86 1.59 1.24 11.22
N ILE A 87 0.70 1.48 12.19
CA ILE A 87 0.49 0.57 13.33
C ILE A 87 -0.04 -0.79 12.87
N LYS A 88 -0.97 -0.81 11.89
CA LYS A 88 -1.49 -2.06 11.31
C LYS A 88 -0.36 -2.91 10.72
N PHE A 89 0.57 -2.30 9.99
CA PHE A 89 1.72 -3.01 9.40
C PHE A 89 2.65 -3.57 10.48
N PHE A 90 2.95 -2.80 11.53
CA PHE A 90 3.68 -3.32 12.68
C PHE A 90 2.98 -4.52 13.31
N ARG A 91 1.65 -4.44 13.53
CA ARG A 91 0.88 -5.56 14.06
C ARG A 91 0.94 -6.79 13.15
N ASN A 92 0.92 -6.60 11.82
CA ASN A 92 1.08 -7.67 10.84
C ASN A 92 2.46 -8.33 10.92
N ALA A 93 3.52 -7.53 11.13
CA ALA A 93 4.89 -8.03 11.24
C ALA A 93 5.11 -8.96 12.44
N PHE A 94 4.45 -8.67 13.57
CA PHE A 94 4.52 -9.50 14.78
C PHE A 94 3.53 -10.66 14.78
N LYS A 95 2.60 -10.70 13.82
CA LYS A 95 1.67 -11.82 13.68
C LYS A 95 2.42 -13.02 13.10
N VAL A 96 2.82 -13.93 13.98
CA VAL A 96 3.44 -15.21 13.59
C VAL A 96 2.36 -16.08 12.95
N ASN A 97 2.18 -15.95 11.63
CA ASN A 97 1.44 -16.94 10.89
C ASN A 97 2.35 -18.16 10.73
N LYS A 98 2.00 -19.27 11.40
CA LYS A 98 2.45 -20.62 11.02
C LYS A 98 1.87 -20.91 9.63
N TYR A 99 2.48 -20.36 8.59
CA TYR A 99 2.18 -20.79 7.24
C TYR A 99 2.73 -22.21 7.11
N ASN A 100 1.82 -23.18 7.03
CA ASN A 100 2.19 -24.50 6.54
C ASN A 100 2.66 -24.29 5.10
N GLU A 101 3.96 -24.45 4.86
CA GLU A 101 4.56 -24.52 3.54
C GLU A 101 4.09 -25.81 2.83
N ARG A 102 2.78 -25.93 2.59
CA ARG A 102 2.28 -26.90 1.62
C ARG A 102 2.51 -26.30 0.26
N ARG A 103 3.25 -27.05 -0.58
CA ARG A 103 3.31 -26.82 -2.02
C ARG A 103 1.89 -27.02 -2.57
N GLU A 104 1.11 -25.95 -2.62
CA GLU A 104 -0.16 -25.98 -3.33
C GLU A 104 0.13 -25.99 -4.82
N GLU A 105 -0.50 -26.90 -5.55
CA GLU A 105 -0.50 -26.87 -7.01
C GLU A 105 -1.14 -25.56 -7.46
N PHE A 106 -0.34 -24.73 -8.12
CA PHE A 106 -0.77 -23.63 -8.98
C PHE A 106 -2.08 -22.94 -8.57
N PHE A 107 -1.99 -22.00 -7.62
CA PHE A 107 -3.10 -21.07 -7.42
C PHE A 107 -3.24 -20.18 -8.67
N GLY A 108 -4.29 -20.42 -9.45
CA GLY A 108 -4.62 -19.63 -10.64
C GLY A 108 -4.87 -18.16 -10.30
N TYR A 109 -4.88 -17.32 -11.34
CA TYR A 109 -5.13 -15.87 -11.31
C TYR A 109 -6.28 -15.44 -10.37
N LYS A 110 -7.33 -16.27 -10.22
CA LYS A 110 -8.49 -16.04 -9.34
C LYS A 110 -8.10 -15.84 -7.85
N GLY A 111 -7.15 -16.61 -7.33
CA GLY A 111 -6.72 -16.44 -5.92
C GLY A 111 -5.89 -15.18 -5.69
N SER A 112 -5.16 -14.74 -6.71
CA SER A 112 -4.39 -13.49 -6.66
C SER A 112 -5.30 -12.27 -6.65
N VAL A 113 -6.41 -12.30 -7.41
CA VAL A 113 -7.42 -11.23 -7.40
C VAL A 113 -8.07 -11.08 -6.02
N GLY A 114 -8.42 -12.18 -5.35
CA GLY A 114 -9.01 -12.12 -4.01
C GLY A 114 -8.08 -11.48 -2.97
N LEU A 115 -6.79 -11.79 -3.04
CA LEU A 115 -5.77 -11.18 -2.16
C LEU A 115 -5.50 -9.72 -2.49
N ALA A 116 -5.46 -9.38 -3.79
CA ALA A 116 -5.33 -8.01 -4.25
C ALA A 116 -6.49 -7.17 -3.71
N LEU A 117 -7.72 -7.67 -3.76
CA LEU A 117 -8.88 -6.99 -3.19
C LEU A 117 -8.77 -6.83 -1.66
N ALA A 118 -8.36 -7.88 -0.94
CA ALA A 118 -8.22 -7.82 0.51
C ALA A 118 -7.15 -6.81 0.97
N THR A 119 -6.01 -6.74 0.27
CA THR A 119 -4.92 -5.79 0.55
C THR A 119 -5.23 -4.37 0.04
N SER A 120 -6.10 -4.22 -0.97
CA SER A 120 -6.45 -2.91 -1.51
C SER A 120 -7.28 -2.05 -0.57
N ILE A 121 -7.87 -2.61 0.49
CA ILE A 121 -8.54 -1.82 1.54
C ILE A 121 -7.57 -0.79 2.15
N ASP A 122 -6.29 -1.14 2.28
CA ASP A 122 -5.29 -0.19 2.79
C ASP A 122 -5.03 0.93 1.79
N ALA A 123 -4.98 0.63 0.50
CA ALA A 123 -4.88 1.63 -0.56
C ALA A 123 -6.11 2.56 -0.60
N PHE A 124 -7.31 2.03 -0.34
CA PHE A 124 -8.52 2.85 -0.21
C PHE A 124 -8.38 3.89 0.89
N ILE A 125 -8.02 3.41 2.08
CA ILE A 125 -7.90 4.23 3.29
C ILE A 125 -6.82 5.30 3.09
N LEU A 126 -5.67 4.93 2.50
CA LEU A 126 -4.62 5.87 2.15
C LEU A 126 -5.08 6.89 1.09
N GLY A 127 -5.90 6.46 0.13
CA GLY A 127 -6.52 7.31 -0.88
C GLY A 127 -7.39 8.41 -0.28
N ILE A 128 -8.19 8.08 0.75
CA ILE A 128 -8.95 9.09 1.51
C ILE A 128 -8.00 10.12 2.13
N GLY A 129 -6.91 9.66 2.75
CA GLY A 129 -5.88 10.55 3.32
C GLY A 129 -5.24 11.47 2.26
N PHE A 130 -4.96 10.95 1.08
CA PHE A 130 -4.41 11.72 -0.04
C PHE A 130 -5.39 12.72 -0.66
N GLY A 131 -6.67 12.37 -0.73
CA GLY A 131 -7.73 13.28 -1.18
C GLY A 131 -7.93 14.45 -0.21
N LEU A 132 -7.86 14.19 1.10
CA LEU A 132 -7.89 15.21 2.15
C LEU A 132 -6.68 16.17 2.07
N LEU A 133 -5.51 15.66 1.66
CA LEU A 133 -4.31 16.46 1.43
C LEU A 133 -4.29 17.19 0.07
N ARG A 134 -5.35 17.07 -0.74
CA ARG A 134 -5.48 17.69 -2.08
C ARG A 134 -4.29 17.40 -3.00
N THR A 135 -3.78 16.17 -2.95
CA THR A 135 -2.68 15.75 -3.82
C THR A 135 -3.17 15.44 -5.24
N GLU A 136 -2.28 15.55 -6.24
CA GLU A 136 -2.66 15.31 -7.63
C GLU A 136 -2.99 13.84 -7.89
N ILE A 137 -4.23 13.59 -8.28
CA ILE A 137 -4.78 12.24 -8.51
C ILE A 137 -3.96 11.48 -9.55
N ILE A 138 -3.67 12.11 -10.69
CA ILE A 138 -3.00 11.46 -11.83
C ILE A 138 -1.59 11.01 -11.44
N SER A 139 -0.83 11.87 -10.77
CA SER A 139 0.54 11.56 -10.33
C SER A 139 0.55 10.40 -9.32
N ASN A 140 -0.33 10.45 -8.31
CA ASN A 140 -0.42 9.42 -7.28
C ASN A 140 -0.77 8.04 -7.85
N ILE A 141 -1.76 8.00 -8.75
CA ILE A 141 -2.24 6.78 -9.41
C ILE A 141 -1.12 6.15 -10.25
N LEU A 142 -0.43 6.94 -11.08
CA LEU A 142 0.65 6.44 -11.93
C LEU A 142 1.83 5.91 -11.11
N ILE A 143 2.27 6.67 -10.10
CA ILE A 143 3.37 6.27 -9.23
C ILE A 143 3.02 4.99 -8.48
N LEU A 144 1.82 4.93 -7.88
CA LEU A 144 1.41 3.75 -7.13
C LEU A 144 1.32 2.52 -8.06
N PHE A 145 0.71 2.64 -9.23
CA PHE A 145 0.58 1.54 -10.19
C PHE A 145 1.94 0.95 -10.57
N ILE A 146 2.90 1.81 -10.90
CA ILE A 146 4.24 1.38 -11.32
C ILE A 146 4.97 0.71 -10.15
N VAL A 147 4.99 1.37 -8.99
CA VAL A 147 5.70 0.88 -7.80
C VAL A 147 5.13 -0.47 -7.35
N THR A 148 3.81 -0.56 -7.20
CA THR A 148 3.13 -1.79 -6.75
C THR A 148 3.33 -2.94 -7.73
N SER A 149 3.19 -2.69 -9.03
CA SER A 149 3.39 -3.72 -10.06
C SER A 149 4.81 -4.28 -10.02
N ILE A 150 5.82 -3.41 -9.96
CA ILE A 150 7.23 -3.81 -9.89
C ILE A 150 7.50 -4.58 -8.59
N LEU A 151 7.08 -4.04 -7.45
CA LEU A 151 7.31 -4.68 -6.16
C LEU A 151 6.64 -6.05 -6.12
N VAL A 152 5.36 -6.19 -6.45
CA VAL A 152 4.65 -7.47 -6.40
C VAL A 152 5.31 -8.52 -7.30
N THR A 153 5.72 -8.15 -8.51
CA THR A 153 6.44 -9.07 -9.41
C THR A 153 7.77 -9.53 -8.81
N ILE A 154 8.55 -8.62 -8.22
CA ILE A 154 9.80 -8.95 -7.52
C ILE A 154 9.51 -9.80 -6.28
N GLY A 155 8.46 -9.47 -5.53
CA GLY A 155 8.08 -10.13 -4.28
C GLY A 155 7.71 -11.58 -4.49
N LEU A 156 6.96 -11.89 -5.56
CA LEU A 156 6.70 -13.28 -5.97
C LEU A 156 7.99 -14.05 -6.22
N TRP A 157 8.97 -13.45 -6.91
CA TRP A 157 10.21 -14.12 -7.22
C TRP A 157 11.13 -14.27 -6.00
N VAL A 158 11.22 -13.25 -5.16
CA VAL A 158 11.92 -13.28 -3.88
C VAL A 158 11.31 -14.35 -2.98
N GLY A 159 9.98 -14.43 -2.87
CA GLY A 159 9.29 -15.46 -2.10
C GLY A 159 9.58 -16.86 -2.63
N TYR A 160 9.58 -17.04 -3.95
CA TYR A 160 9.89 -18.31 -4.59
C TYR A 160 11.33 -18.79 -4.32
N CYS A 161 12.31 -17.88 -4.33
CA CYS A 161 13.72 -18.23 -4.11
C CYS A 161 14.13 -18.30 -2.63
N MET A 162 13.63 -17.39 -1.80
CA MET A 162 14.11 -17.18 -0.42
C MET A 162 13.11 -17.60 0.66
N GLY A 163 11.90 -18.01 0.28
CA GLY A 163 10.84 -18.36 1.21
C GLY A 163 10.31 -17.16 2.00
N ASN A 164 9.63 -17.43 3.12
CA ASN A 164 8.92 -16.41 3.91
C ASN A 164 9.78 -15.71 4.99
N LYS A 165 11.11 -15.86 4.94
CA LYS A 165 12.02 -15.43 6.03
C LYS A 165 12.04 -13.91 6.26
N TYR A 166 11.81 -13.13 5.20
CA TYR A 166 11.94 -11.66 5.24
C TYR A 166 10.61 -10.92 5.48
N LYS A 167 9.50 -11.65 5.62
CA LYS A 167 8.16 -11.09 5.78
C LYS A 167 8.09 -10.01 6.86
N LYS A 168 8.63 -10.34 8.03
CA LYS A 168 8.60 -9.46 9.21
C LYS A 168 9.34 -8.15 8.96
N GLN A 169 10.51 -8.21 8.33
CA GLN A 169 11.32 -7.03 8.04
C GLN A 169 10.64 -6.11 7.02
N ILE A 170 9.97 -6.68 6.02
CA ILE A 170 9.22 -5.93 4.99
C ILE A 170 8.07 -5.16 5.64
N ASP A 171 7.24 -5.84 6.45
CA ASP A 171 6.09 -5.21 7.12
C ASP A 171 6.54 -4.09 8.09
N ILE A 172 7.64 -4.31 8.83
CA ILE A 172 8.21 -3.27 9.70
C ILE A 172 8.68 -2.06 8.88
N CYS A 173 9.38 -2.29 7.76
CA CYS A 173 9.87 -1.23 6.90
C CYS A 173 8.71 -0.37 6.36
N GLY A 174 7.65 -1.01 5.86
CA GLY A 174 6.44 -0.31 5.42
C GLY A 174 5.82 0.50 6.56
N GLY A 175 5.68 -0.08 7.74
CA GLY A 175 5.14 0.60 8.91
C GLY A 175 5.93 1.85 9.30
N ILE A 176 7.26 1.76 9.32
CA ILE A 176 8.15 2.90 9.63
C ILE A 176 7.96 4.01 8.60
N ILE A 177 7.90 3.68 7.31
CA ILE A 177 7.72 4.66 6.23
C ILE A 177 6.41 5.42 6.41
N LEU A 178 5.29 4.73 6.63
CA LEU A 178 4.00 5.38 6.83
C LEU A 178 3.96 6.24 8.10
N LEU A 179 4.53 5.75 9.21
CA LEU A 179 4.60 6.51 10.45
C LEU A 179 5.44 7.79 10.28
N ALA A 180 6.60 7.70 9.62
CA ALA A 180 7.47 8.85 9.39
C ALA A 180 6.75 9.96 8.61
N ILE A 181 6.00 9.59 7.56
CA ILE A 181 5.22 10.54 6.78
C ILE A 181 4.03 11.09 7.57
N GLY A 182 3.35 10.26 8.37
CA GLY A 182 2.29 10.69 9.28
C GLY A 182 2.78 11.74 10.29
N ILE A 183 3.93 11.49 10.93
CA ILE A 183 4.57 12.46 11.84
C ILE A 183 4.86 13.77 11.12
N LYS A 184 5.43 13.69 9.90
CA LYS A 184 5.77 14.89 9.12
C LYS A 184 4.54 15.75 8.83
N ILE A 185 3.41 15.14 8.48
CA ILE A 185 2.16 15.86 8.22
C ILE A 185 1.67 16.57 9.49
N ILE A 186 1.79 15.94 10.66
CA ILE A 186 1.47 16.57 11.95
C ILE A 186 2.41 17.74 12.25
N CYS A 187 3.72 17.58 12.05
CA CYS A 187 4.68 18.67 12.28
C CYS A 187 4.37 19.89 11.40
N ASN A 188 4.02 19.65 10.14
CA ASN A 188 3.60 20.70 9.20
C ASN A 188 2.27 21.35 9.62
N TYR A 189 1.37 20.60 10.27
CA TYR A 189 0.13 21.15 10.83
C TYR A 189 0.40 22.08 12.03
N PHE A 190 1.31 21.70 12.93
CA PHE A 190 1.71 22.54 14.08
C PHE A 190 2.72 23.65 13.70
N ASN A 191 3.06 23.79 12.41
CA ASN A 191 3.99 24.80 11.90
C ASN A 191 5.39 24.71 12.56
N ILE A 192 5.79 23.51 12.97
CA ILE A 192 7.09 23.23 13.60
C ILE A 192 8.19 23.12 12.53
N ILE A 193 7.81 22.79 11.29
CA ILE A 193 8.65 22.56 10.10
C ILE A 193 7.84 23.00 8.88
#